data_AF-A0A936LLH8-F1
#
_entry.id   AF-A0A936LLH8-F1
#
_cell.length_a   1.000
_cell.length_b   1.000
_cell.length_c   1.000
_cell.angle_alpha   90.00
_cell.angle_beta   90.00
_cell.angle_gamma   90.00
#
_symmetry.space_group_name_H-M   'P 1'
#
loop_
_entity.id
_entity.type
_entity.pdbx_description
1 polymer ?
#
loop_
_entity_poly.entity_id
_entity_poly.type
_entity_poly.pdbx_seq_one_letter_code
_entity_poly.pdbx_strand_id
1 'polypeptide(L)'
;MGTPRSLIDTSRIALNIAKTRLMTASFPYYHLHSDVDVRADVKDGRIKKSITEKKNTVSDVRQGFVYEEVPHITLKSLANDEPPATETLYDKPLPDNKRVRVSGPFTVETLQDFEPLSPADLEQRARTGSDDVPFEQRVFAHLQSAGVMTGKKGEKAIFTRVDRLASAYLHAEGFYMGKEGEKKAYFHIGPKFGTVSRQAVNAAIKECRQRGDADWLVILGFSFETDIETQEVTMSAGSFMVTKTRMHDDLMQDGLMKKPKNVAASSPSANRMRGWWKSRHPPVRRPVRRPVRRTTDNGQPITGSK
;
A
#
# COMPACT_ATOMS: atom_id res chain seq x y z
N MET A 1 -22.92 -39.85 0.11
CA MET A 1 -22.93 -38.85 -0.97
C MET A 1 -22.41 -37.55 -0.38
N GLY A 2 -21.18 -37.15 -0.70
CA GLY A 2 -20.64 -35.85 -0.28
C GLY A 2 -21.17 -34.76 -1.20
N THR A 3 -21.88 -33.79 -0.65
CA THR A 3 -22.29 -32.59 -1.36
C THR A 3 -21.03 -31.84 -1.84
N PRO A 4 -20.93 -31.44 -3.12
CA PRO A 4 -19.84 -30.61 -3.57
C PRO A 4 -19.99 -29.23 -2.91
N ARG A 5 -19.22 -28.98 -1.85
CA ARG A 5 -18.99 -27.62 -1.37
C ARG A 5 -18.22 -26.91 -2.47
N SER A 6 -18.92 -26.08 -3.25
CA SER A 6 -18.28 -25.10 -4.13
C SER A 6 -17.47 -24.16 -3.23
N LEU A 7 -16.16 -24.41 -3.13
CA LEU A 7 -15.20 -23.56 -2.43
C LEU A 7 -15.01 -22.31 -3.29
N ILE A 8 -15.88 -21.32 -3.09
CA ILE A 8 -15.63 -19.96 -3.59
C ILE A 8 -14.49 -19.41 -2.73
N ASP A 9 -13.34 -19.14 -3.36
CA ASP A 9 -12.17 -18.56 -2.70
C ASP A 9 -12.52 -17.17 -2.13
N THR A 10 -12.59 -17.07 -0.81
CA THR A 10 -12.87 -15.83 -0.07
C THR A 10 -11.60 -15.06 0.28
N SER A 11 -10.44 -15.45 -0.27
CA SER A 11 -9.18 -14.75 0.00
C SER A 11 -9.25 -13.29 -0.42
N ARG A 12 -8.56 -12.42 0.35
CA ARG A 12 -8.45 -10.98 0.03
C ARG A 12 -7.80 -10.75 -1.34
N ILE A 13 -6.94 -11.66 -1.80
CA ILE A 13 -6.35 -11.61 -3.15
C ILE A 13 -7.42 -11.86 -4.20
N ALA A 14 -8.21 -12.93 -4.06
CA ALA A 14 -9.32 -13.22 -4.96
C ALA A 14 -10.33 -12.06 -5.00
N LEU A 15 -10.68 -11.50 -3.85
CA LEU A 15 -11.60 -10.36 -3.72
C LEU A 15 -11.03 -9.07 -4.33
N ASN A 16 -9.76 -8.76 -4.10
CA ASN A 16 -9.12 -7.57 -4.70
C ASN A 16 -9.03 -7.70 -6.22
N ILE A 17 -8.68 -8.89 -6.73
CA ILE A 17 -8.66 -9.15 -8.17
C ILE A 17 -10.07 -9.04 -8.75
N ALA A 18 -11.08 -9.62 -8.08
CA ALA A 18 -12.47 -9.51 -8.50
C ALA A 18 -12.96 -8.06 -8.51
N LYS A 19 -12.62 -7.27 -7.47
CA LYS A 19 -12.92 -5.84 -7.39
C LYS A 19 -12.28 -5.09 -8.54
N THR A 20 -10.99 -5.27 -8.79
CA THR A 20 -10.30 -4.62 -9.92
C THR A 20 -10.96 -5.00 -11.24
N ARG A 21 -11.23 -6.30 -11.46
CA ARG A 21 -11.91 -6.79 -12.67
C ARG A 21 -13.29 -6.15 -12.85
N LEU A 22 -14.10 -6.06 -11.79
CA LEU A 22 -15.41 -5.41 -11.85
C LEU A 22 -15.30 -3.92 -12.14
N MET A 23 -14.35 -3.21 -11.52
CA MET A 23 -14.14 -1.79 -11.72
C MET A 23 -13.63 -1.43 -13.12
N THR A 24 -12.84 -2.32 -13.74
CA THR A 24 -12.29 -2.10 -15.08
C THR A 24 -13.09 -2.78 -16.19
N ALA A 25 -14.06 -3.62 -15.86
CA ALA A 25 -14.87 -4.32 -16.86
C ALA A 25 -15.83 -3.34 -17.54
N SER A 26 -15.75 -3.28 -18.85
CA SER A 26 -16.78 -2.71 -19.72
C SER A 26 -17.65 -3.84 -20.26
N PHE A 27 -18.96 -3.65 -20.23
CA PHE A 27 -19.91 -4.59 -20.82
C PHE A 27 -20.64 -3.92 -21.99
N PRO A 28 -20.91 -4.67 -23.07
CA PRO A 28 -21.72 -4.17 -24.16
C PRO A 28 -23.11 -3.81 -23.65
N TYR A 29 -23.65 -2.71 -24.17
CA TYR A 29 -25.05 -2.32 -23.99
C TYR A 29 -25.84 -2.74 -25.24
N TYR A 30 -27.11 -3.05 -25.07
CA TYR A 30 -27.99 -3.49 -26.16
C TYR A 30 -29.24 -2.62 -26.19
N HIS A 31 -29.80 -2.41 -27.38
CA HIS A 31 -31.00 -1.60 -27.53
C HIS A 31 -32.20 -2.26 -26.87
N LEU A 32 -32.95 -1.48 -26.08
CA LEU A 32 -34.18 -1.88 -25.41
C LEU A 32 -35.39 -1.35 -26.15
N HIS A 33 -36.48 -2.11 -26.21
CA HIS A 33 -37.73 -1.67 -26.85
C HIS A 33 -38.34 -0.41 -26.19
N SER A 34 -38.04 -0.20 -24.90
CA SER A 34 -38.43 1.01 -24.15
C SER A 34 -37.75 2.28 -24.65
N ASP A 35 -36.53 2.16 -25.17
CA ASP A 35 -35.64 3.30 -25.44
C ASP A 35 -35.69 3.74 -26.91
N VAL A 36 -36.13 2.85 -27.80
CA VAL A 36 -36.04 3.07 -29.25
C VAL A 36 -37.33 2.71 -29.97
N ASP A 37 -37.54 3.35 -31.13
CA ASP A 37 -38.44 2.89 -32.17
C ASP A 37 -37.65 2.13 -33.23
N VAL A 38 -38.19 0.98 -33.64
CA VAL A 38 -37.56 0.07 -34.58
C VAL A 38 -38.41 -0.01 -35.84
N ARG A 39 -37.80 0.25 -37.00
CA ARG A 39 -38.41 -0.04 -38.30
C ARG A 39 -37.60 -1.13 -39.00
N ALA A 40 -38.30 -2.18 -39.44
CA ALA A 40 -37.69 -3.30 -40.15
C ALA A 40 -37.90 -3.12 -41.65
N ASP A 41 -36.81 -3.02 -42.40
CA ASP A 41 -36.82 -2.90 -43.86
C ASP A 41 -36.13 -4.13 -44.47
N VAL A 42 -36.74 -4.73 -45.48
CA VAL A 42 -36.12 -5.83 -46.22
C VAL A 42 -35.22 -5.25 -47.30
N LYS A 43 -33.91 -5.47 -47.19
CA LYS A 43 -32.92 -5.13 -48.22
C LYS A 43 -32.05 -6.33 -48.51
N ASP A 44 -31.92 -6.69 -49.78
CA ASP A 44 -31.07 -7.80 -50.25
C ASP A 44 -31.43 -9.15 -49.59
N GLY A 45 -32.72 -9.41 -49.38
CA GLY A 45 -33.21 -10.65 -48.73
C GLY A 45 -32.91 -10.74 -47.22
N ARG A 46 -32.39 -9.68 -46.60
CA ARG A 46 -32.16 -9.59 -45.15
C ARG A 46 -33.02 -8.49 -44.53
N ILE A 47 -33.47 -8.72 -43.29
CA ILE A 47 -34.21 -7.73 -42.52
C ILE A 47 -33.18 -6.81 -41.85
N LYS A 48 -33.15 -5.54 -42.27
CA LYS A 48 -32.34 -4.49 -41.63
C LYS A 48 -33.23 -3.65 -40.74
N LYS A 49 -32.87 -3.54 -39.46
CA LYS A 49 -33.58 -2.71 -38.49
C LYS A 49 -32.94 -1.32 -38.41
N SER A 50 -33.71 -0.28 -38.73
CA SER A 50 -33.34 1.09 -38.44
C SER A 50 -33.86 1.49 -37.05
N ILE A 51 -32.96 2.05 -36.24
CA ILE A 51 -33.18 2.33 -34.82
C ILE A 51 -33.20 3.84 -34.62
N THR A 52 -34.28 4.35 -34.03
CA THR A 52 -34.43 5.77 -33.68
C THR A 52 -34.63 5.91 -32.18
N GLU A 53 -33.86 6.77 -31.51
CA GLU A 53 -33.95 6.98 -30.07
C GLU A 53 -35.20 7.79 -29.69
N LYS A 54 -35.94 7.31 -28.68
CA LYS A 54 -37.06 8.04 -28.08
C LYS A 54 -36.53 9.11 -27.11
N LYS A 55 -37.18 10.27 -27.07
CA LYS A 55 -36.88 11.31 -26.07
C LYS A 55 -37.66 11.05 -24.78
N ASN A 56 -36.99 11.24 -23.63
CA ASN A 56 -37.58 11.16 -22.27
C ASN A 56 -38.18 9.79 -21.90
N THR A 57 -37.50 8.70 -22.25
CA THR A 57 -37.90 7.34 -21.85
C THR A 57 -37.14 6.84 -20.63
N VAL A 58 -37.82 6.06 -19.80
CA VAL A 58 -37.21 5.31 -18.69
C VAL A 58 -36.83 3.94 -19.23
N SER A 59 -35.56 3.56 -19.07
CA SER A 59 -35.08 2.25 -19.52
C SER A 59 -35.71 1.13 -18.70
N ASP A 60 -36.50 0.28 -19.36
CA ASP A 60 -37.20 -0.86 -18.75
C ASP A 60 -36.84 -2.16 -19.47
N VAL A 61 -36.03 -2.99 -18.78
CA VAL A 61 -35.56 -4.27 -19.31
C VAL A 61 -36.71 -5.28 -19.51
N ARG A 62 -37.84 -5.09 -18.84
CA ARG A 62 -39.01 -5.99 -18.97
C ARG A 62 -39.64 -5.93 -20.36
N GLN A 63 -39.44 -4.83 -21.08
CA GLN A 63 -39.90 -4.70 -22.47
C GLN A 63 -39.01 -5.46 -23.47
N GLY A 64 -37.88 -5.99 -23.01
CA GLY A 64 -36.98 -6.81 -23.81
C GLY A 64 -36.02 -6.02 -24.69
N PHE A 65 -35.10 -6.77 -25.30
CA PHE A 65 -34.11 -6.24 -26.22
C PHE A 65 -34.62 -6.22 -27.66
N VAL A 66 -33.99 -5.41 -28.50
CA VAL A 66 -34.17 -5.47 -29.94
C VAL A 66 -33.24 -6.53 -30.51
N TYR A 67 -33.81 -7.58 -31.10
CA TYR A 67 -33.06 -8.72 -31.64
C TYR A 67 -32.92 -8.65 -33.16
N GLU A 68 -31.96 -9.40 -33.71
CA GLU A 68 -31.92 -9.69 -35.16
C GLU A 68 -33.12 -10.56 -35.56
N GLU A 69 -33.65 -10.32 -36.76
CA GLU A 69 -34.75 -11.10 -37.34
C GLU A 69 -34.32 -11.63 -38.70
N VAL A 70 -34.71 -12.87 -39.00
CA VAL A 70 -34.39 -13.54 -40.26
C VAL A 70 -35.68 -14.02 -40.93
N PRO A 71 -35.85 -13.80 -42.25
CA PRO A 71 -36.99 -14.33 -42.97
C PRO A 71 -36.79 -15.83 -43.27
N HIS A 72 -37.82 -16.63 -43.00
CA HIS A 72 -37.96 -18.00 -43.45
C HIS A 72 -38.52 -18.05 -44.86
N ILE A 73 -37.62 -18.20 -45.83
CA ILE A 73 -37.99 -18.33 -47.24
C ILE A 73 -38.33 -19.80 -47.50
N THR A 74 -39.62 -20.10 -47.70
CA THR A 74 -40.10 -21.43 -48.06
C THR A 74 -40.46 -21.50 -49.54
N LEU A 75 -40.43 -22.70 -50.13
CA LEU A 75 -40.89 -22.90 -51.52
C LEU A 75 -42.34 -22.47 -51.70
N LYS A 76 -43.18 -22.65 -50.67
CA LYS A 76 -44.57 -22.20 -50.66
C LYS A 76 -44.68 -20.67 -50.71
N SER A 77 -43.91 -19.95 -49.88
CA SER A 77 -43.95 -18.48 -49.87
C SER A 77 -43.46 -17.88 -51.18
N LEU A 78 -42.48 -18.51 -51.84
CA LEU A 78 -42.00 -18.10 -53.16
C LEU A 78 -43.00 -18.41 -54.28
N ALA A 79 -43.72 -19.54 -54.20
CA ALA A 79 -44.68 -19.94 -55.22
C ALA A 79 -45.98 -19.11 -55.18
N ASN A 80 -46.33 -18.55 -54.02
CA ASN A 80 -47.58 -17.82 -53.79
C ASN A 80 -47.40 -16.29 -53.68
N ASP A 81 -46.19 -15.75 -53.88
CA ASP A 81 -45.85 -14.33 -53.64
C ASP A 81 -46.27 -13.84 -52.23
N GLU A 82 -46.22 -14.72 -51.23
CA GLU A 82 -46.57 -14.41 -49.85
C GLU A 82 -45.35 -13.84 -49.09
N PRO A 83 -45.53 -12.85 -48.20
CA PRO A 83 -44.43 -12.35 -47.38
C PRO A 83 -43.88 -13.50 -46.50
N PRO A 84 -42.54 -13.71 -46.48
CA PRO A 84 -41.95 -14.81 -45.73
C PRO A 84 -42.17 -14.61 -44.23
N ALA A 85 -42.44 -15.71 -43.52
CA ALA A 85 -42.54 -15.70 -42.06
C ALA A 85 -41.20 -15.27 -41.45
N THR A 86 -41.22 -14.48 -40.39
CA THR A 86 -39.99 -14.00 -39.74
C THR A 86 -39.75 -14.73 -38.43
N GLU A 87 -38.48 -15.03 -38.13
CA GLU A 87 -38.04 -15.58 -36.84
C GLU A 87 -37.11 -14.60 -36.13
N THR A 88 -37.34 -14.43 -34.84
CA THR A 88 -36.54 -13.59 -33.95
C THR A 88 -35.41 -14.41 -33.33
N LEU A 89 -34.17 -13.96 -33.50
CA LEU A 89 -32.99 -14.62 -32.94
C LEU A 89 -32.70 -14.10 -31.52
N TYR A 90 -33.22 -14.80 -30.51
CA TYR A 90 -33.09 -14.41 -29.10
C TYR A 90 -31.65 -14.42 -28.55
N ASP A 91 -30.73 -15.09 -29.24
CA ASP A 91 -29.29 -15.11 -28.95
C ASP A 91 -28.55 -13.88 -29.51
N LYS A 92 -29.18 -13.09 -30.40
CA LYS A 92 -28.56 -11.97 -31.12
C LYS A 92 -29.26 -10.63 -30.88
N PRO A 93 -29.11 -10.02 -29.68
CA PRO A 93 -29.54 -8.65 -29.46
C PRO A 93 -28.64 -7.65 -30.20
N LEU A 94 -29.23 -6.55 -30.68
CA LEU A 94 -28.52 -5.49 -31.40
C LEU A 94 -27.73 -4.59 -30.42
N PRO A 95 -26.39 -4.47 -30.59
CA PRO A 95 -25.56 -3.69 -29.67
C PRO A 95 -25.73 -2.18 -29.89
N ASP A 96 -25.77 -1.44 -28.79
CA ASP A 96 -25.71 0.02 -28.78
C ASP A 96 -24.27 0.48 -28.51
N ASN A 97 -23.55 0.85 -29.57
CA ASN A 97 -22.16 1.28 -29.45
C ASN A 97 -21.99 2.68 -28.84
N LYS A 98 -23.08 3.44 -28.64
CA LYS A 98 -23.01 4.76 -27.98
C LYS A 98 -22.99 4.66 -26.47
N ARG A 99 -23.41 3.53 -25.92
CA ARG A 99 -23.53 3.29 -24.48
C ARG A 99 -22.60 2.14 -24.07
N VAL A 100 -21.80 2.39 -23.03
CA VAL A 100 -20.99 1.34 -22.41
C VAL A 100 -21.47 1.17 -20.98
N ARG A 101 -21.78 -0.07 -20.59
CA ARG A 101 -22.15 -0.36 -19.20
C ARG A 101 -20.87 -0.54 -18.39
N VAL A 102 -20.63 0.40 -17.49
CA VAL A 102 -19.65 0.27 -16.41
C VAL A 102 -20.33 -0.39 -15.23
N SER A 103 -19.60 -1.22 -14.48
CA SER A 103 -20.11 -1.80 -13.24
C SER A 103 -20.58 -0.68 -12.31
N GLY A 104 -21.84 -0.74 -11.86
CA GLY A 104 -22.42 0.25 -10.95
C GLY A 104 -21.77 0.23 -9.56
N PRO A 105 -22.15 1.14 -8.65
CA PRO A 105 -21.68 1.07 -7.26
C PRO A 105 -22.08 -0.28 -6.66
N PHE A 106 -21.09 -1.07 -6.24
CA PHE A 106 -21.30 -2.36 -5.61
C PHE A 106 -20.70 -2.37 -4.21
N THR A 107 -21.39 -3.00 -3.26
CA THR A 107 -20.89 -3.25 -1.92
C THR A 107 -20.39 -4.69 -1.86
N VAL A 108 -19.13 -4.87 -1.45
CA VAL A 108 -18.58 -6.20 -1.15
C VAL A 108 -18.60 -6.36 0.36
N GLU A 109 -19.62 -7.07 0.84
CA GLU A 109 -19.66 -7.55 2.23
C GLU A 109 -18.82 -8.82 2.31
N THR A 110 -17.67 -8.75 2.98
CA THR A 110 -16.95 -9.98 3.35
C THR A 110 -17.54 -10.47 4.65
N LEU A 111 -18.06 -11.70 4.68
CA LEU A 111 -18.06 -12.47 5.92
C LEU A 111 -16.59 -12.62 6.29
N GLN A 112 -16.08 -11.72 7.12
CA GLN A 112 -14.87 -12.00 7.84
C GLN A 112 -15.17 -13.32 8.56
N ASP A 113 -14.35 -14.35 8.33
CA ASP A 113 -14.16 -15.42 9.30
C ASP A 113 -13.56 -14.75 10.55
N PHE A 114 -14.39 -13.97 11.24
CA PHE A 114 -14.30 -13.88 12.67
C PHE A 114 -14.69 -15.29 13.10
N GLU A 115 -13.70 -16.10 13.46
CA GLU A 115 -13.90 -16.82 14.70
C GLU A 115 -14.16 -15.71 15.73
N PRO A 116 -15.41 -15.50 16.21
CA PRO A 116 -15.69 -14.40 17.10
C PRO A 116 -14.92 -14.69 18.37
N LEU A 117 -13.75 -14.04 18.50
CA LEU A 117 -13.01 -14.03 19.75
C LEU A 117 -13.98 -13.50 20.79
N SER A 118 -14.18 -14.27 21.84
CA SER A 118 -15.02 -13.81 22.93
C SER A 118 -14.45 -12.47 23.45
N PRO A 119 -15.29 -11.57 23.98
CA PRO A 119 -14.80 -10.34 24.59
C PRO A 119 -13.69 -10.61 25.63
N ALA A 120 -13.75 -11.75 26.32
CA ALA A 120 -12.74 -12.21 27.25
C ALA A 120 -11.40 -12.55 26.57
N ASP A 121 -11.41 -13.21 25.40
CA ASP A 121 -10.19 -13.55 24.64
C ASP A 121 -9.54 -12.30 24.03
N LEU A 122 -10.33 -11.32 23.59
CA LEU A 122 -9.85 -10.01 23.14
C LEU A 122 -9.17 -9.24 24.27
N GLU A 123 -9.81 -9.17 25.44
CA GLU A 123 -9.23 -8.55 26.63
C GLU A 123 -7.97 -9.30 27.09
N GLN A 124 -7.97 -10.63 27.06
CA GLN A 124 -6.83 -11.44 27.46
C GLN A 124 -5.65 -11.24 26.51
N ARG A 125 -5.88 -11.25 25.18
CA ARG A 125 -4.84 -10.97 24.19
C ARG A 125 -4.28 -9.55 24.30
N ALA A 126 -5.15 -8.55 24.53
CA ALA A 126 -4.74 -7.19 24.80
C ALA A 126 -3.91 -7.07 26.11
N ARG A 127 -4.12 -7.97 27.07
CA ARG A 127 -3.36 -8.03 28.34
C ARG A 127 -2.05 -8.82 28.23
N THR A 128 -1.95 -9.84 27.38
CA THR A 128 -0.78 -10.74 27.32
C THR A 128 0.35 -10.28 26.42
N GLY A 129 0.13 -9.33 25.49
CA GLY A 129 1.19 -8.69 24.68
C GLY A 129 2.04 -9.61 23.79
N SER A 130 1.72 -10.90 23.70
CA SER A 130 2.52 -11.90 22.98
C SER A 130 2.54 -11.70 21.46
N ASP A 131 1.49 -11.07 20.92
CA ASP A 131 1.34 -10.78 19.48
C ASP A 131 1.77 -9.35 19.10
N ASP A 132 2.15 -8.52 20.07
CA ASP A 132 2.53 -7.12 19.82
C ASP A 132 3.97 -7.01 19.29
N VAL A 133 4.88 -7.87 19.76
CA VAL A 133 6.28 -7.86 19.32
C VAL A 133 6.43 -8.16 17.81
N PRO A 134 5.78 -9.20 17.24
CA PRO A 134 5.79 -9.41 15.79
C PRO A 134 5.16 -8.27 15.00
N PHE A 135 4.12 -7.63 15.56
CA PHE A 135 3.45 -6.50 14.93
C PHE A 135 4.34 -5.25 14.89
N GLU A 136 4.93 -4.85 16.03
CA GLU A 136 5.89 -3.75 16.12
C GLU A 136 7.04 -3.93 15.13
N GLN A 137 7.57 -5.16 15.02
CA GLN A 137 8.68 -5.43 14.11
C GLN A 137 8.29 -5.28 12.63
N ARG A 138 7.04 -5.62 12.26
CA ARG A 138 6.50 -5.32 10.91
C ARG A 138 6.36 -3.82 10.68
N VAL A 139 5.88 -3.09 11.68
CA VAL A 139 5.79 -1.62 11.61
C VAL A 139 7.19 -1.03 11.38
N PHE A 140 8.22 -1.48 12.09
CA PHE A 140 9.59 -1.00 11.89
C PHE A 140 10.13 -1.29 10.49
N ALA A 141 9.92 -2.51 9.98
CA ALA A 141 10.30 -2.86 8.62
C ALA A 141 9.59 -1.99 7.56
N HIS A 142 8.33 -1.64 7.81
CA HIS A 142 7.58 -0.74 6.94
C HIS A 142 8.09 0.71 7.01
N LEU A 143 8.50 1.20 8.18
CA LEU A 143 9.13 2.52 8.33
C LEU A 143 10.47 2.61 7.56
N GLN A 144 11.23 1.51 7.50
CA GLN A 144 12.49 1.46 6.77
C GLN A 144 12.32 1.33 5.25
N SER A 145 11.28 0.62 4.79
CA SER A 145 11.06 0.36 3.35
C SER A 145 10.16 1.39 2.70
N ALA A 146 9.01 1.68 3.30
CA ALA A 146 8.07 2.65 2.82
C ALA A 146 8.39 4.03 3.43
N GLY A 147 8.52 4.14 4.75
CA GLY A 147 8.65 5.44 5.42
C GLY A 147 7.30 6.14 5.67
N VAL A 148 7.35 7.37 6.17
CA VAL A 148 6.19 8.15 6.67
C VAL A 148 6.08 9.47 5.90
N MET A 149 4.86 9.93 5.63
CA MET A 149 4.62 11.24 5.02
C MET A 149 4.81 12.36 6.05
N THR A 150 5.66 13.35 5.76
CA THR A 150 6.04 14.43 6.68
C THR A 150 5.02 15.59 6.73
N GLY A 151 3.75 15.35 6.40
CA GLY A 151 2.68 16.36 6.35
C GLY A 151 2.80 17.39 5.22
N LYS A 152 3.99 17.58 4.65
CA LYS A 152 4.23 18.37 3.43
C LYS A 152 3.93 17.53 2.19
N LYS A 153 3.23 18.13 1.21
CA LYS A 153 2.75 17.44 0.01
C LYS A 153 3.91 16.80 -0.76
N GLY A 154 3.91 15.46 -0.83
CA GLY A 154 4.89 14.69 -1.59
C GLY A 154 6.23 14.45 -0.89
N GLU A 155 6.41 14.92 0.35
CA GLU A 155 7.63 14.66 1.12
C GLU A 155 7.43 13.42 2.01
N LYS A 156 8.36 12.46 1.89
CA LYS A 156 8.34 11.19 2.63
C LYS A 156 9.67 11.00 3.34
N ALA A 157 9.63 10.75 4.64
CA ALA A 157 10.80 10.38 5.43
C ALA A 157 10.95 8.86 5.45
N ILE A 158 12.04 8.36 4.85
CA ILE A 158 12.44 6.96 4.92
C ILE A 158 13.47 6.82 6.04
N PHE A 159 13.24 5.89 6.95
CA PHE A 159 14.10 5.71 8.13
C PHE A 159 15.24 4.74 7.82
N THR A 160 16.47 5.16 8.06
CA THR A 160 17.67 4.33 7.91
C THR A 160 17.75 3.30 9.03
N ARG A 161 17.36 3.69 10.24
CA ARG A 161 17.38 2.86 11.43
C ARG A 161 16.14 3.10 12.27
N VAL A 162 15.57 2.03 12.80
CA VAL A 162 14.46 2.07 13.76
C VAL A 162 14.77 1.10 14.89
N ASP A 163 14.91 1.61 16.10
CA ASP A 163 15.28 0.86 17.30
C ASP A 163 14.14 0.91 18.33
N ARG A 164 13.82 -0.24 18.94
CA ARG A 164 12.78 -0.34 19.96
C ARG A 164 13.19 0.40 21.23
N LEU A 165 12.24 1.09 21.86
CA LEU A 165 12.42 1.74 23.16
C LEU A 165 11.69 0.97 24.25
N ALA A 166 12.33 0.87 25.42
CA ALA A 166 11.68 0.40 26.64
C ALA A 166 10.95 1.58 27.29
N SER A 167 9.74 1.86 26.83
CA SER A 167 8.92 2.97 27.31
C SER A 167 7.43 2.62 27.24
N ALA A 168 6.64 3.30 28.06
CA ALA A 168 5.20 3.09 28.15
C ALA A 168 4.44 3.68 26.94
N TYR A 169 4.90 4.81 26.39
CA TYR A 169 4.19 5.50 25.31
C TYR A 169 5.06 5.72 24.06
N LEU A 170 6.38 5.63 24.15
CA LEU A 170 7.29 5.68 23.01
C LEU A 170 7.79 4.27 22.71
N HIS A 171 7.36 3.71 21.60
CA HIS A 171 7.63 2.32 21.26
C HIS A 171 8.97 2.16 20.53
N ALA A 172 9.40 3.19 19.80
CA ALA A 172 10.65 3.19 19.06
C ALA A 172 11.20 4.59 18.80
N GLU A 173 12.50 4.64 18.49
CA GLU A 173 13.17 5.78 17.88
C GLU A 173 13.60 5.45 16.45
N GLY A 174 13.57 6.46 15.59
CA GLY A 174 13.97 6.35 14.19
C GLY A 174 14.94 7.43 13.79
N PHE A 175 15.88 7.07 12.94
CA PHE A 175 16.85 8.00 12.34
C PHE A 175 16.59 8.08 10.84
N TYR A 176 16.45 9.30 10.32
CA TYR A 176 16.17 9.56 8.91
C TYR A 176 17.03 10.71 8.40
N MET A 177 17.29 10.74 7.10
CA MET A 177 18.06 11.81 6.49
C MET A 177 17.14 13.00 6.18
N GLY A 178 17.32 14.10 6.91
CA GLY A 178 16.67 15.39 6.64
C GLY A 178 17.53 16.26 5.72
N LYS A 179 17.06 17.49 5.46
CA LYS A 179 17.78 18.48 4.63
C LYS A 179 19.10 18.94 5.25
N GLU A 180 19.21 18.87 6.57
CA GLU A 180 20.35 19.38 7.36
C GLU A 180 21.18 18.24 7.98
N GLY A 181 21.02 17.02 7.47
CA GLY A 181 21.68 15.83 8.00
C GLY A 181 20.73 14.85 8.68
N GLU A 182 21.30 13.92 9.45
CA GLU A 182 20.54 12.89 10.16
C GLU A 182 19.70 13.51 11.27
N LYS A 183 18.40 13.24 11.27
CA LYS A 183 17.43 13.69 12.28
C LYS A 183 16.81 12.49 12.98
N LYS A 184 16.36 12.72 14.21
CA LYS A 184 15.74 11.71 15.08
C LYS A 184 14.23 11.96 15.20
N ALA A 185 13.47 10.88 15.18
CA ALA A 185 12.03 10.88 15.48
C ALA A 185 11.67 9.80 16.51
N TYR A 186 10.61 10.04 17.27
CA TYR A 186 9.99 9.03 18.13
C TYR A 186 8.68 8.51 17.54
N PHE A 187 8.35 7.26 17.85
CA PHE A 187 7.12 6.60 17.41
C PHE A 187 6.24 6.20 18.58
N HIS A 188 4.98 6.63 18.54
CA HIS A 188 3.91 6.02 19.33
C HIS A 188 3.11 5.09 18.41
N ILE A 189 3.02 3.81 18.74
CA ILE A 189 2.23 2.83 18.00
C ILE A 189 0.92 2.62 18.73
N GLY A 190 -0.18 2.92 18.04
CA GLY A 190 -1.54 2.72 18.52
C GLY A 190 -1.93 1.25 18.63
N PRO A 191 -3.09 0.96 19.25
CA PRO A 191 -3.57 -0.41 19.39
C PRO A 191 -3.76 -1.08 18.03
N LYS A 192 -3.43 -2.36 17.96
CA LYS A 192 -3.64 -3.21 16.78
C LYS A 192 -5.12 -3.26 16.38
N PHE A 193 -6.00 -3.36 17.38
CA PHE A 193 -7.45 -3.35 17.21
C PHE A 193 -8.04 -2.23 18.07
N GLY A 194 -8.31 -1.07 17.47
CA GLY A 194 -8.91 0.05 18.17
C GLY A 194 -8.50 1.42 17.63
N THR A 195 -8.88 2.45 18.36
CA THR A 195 -8.56 3.84 18.08
C THR A 195 -7.42 4.32 18.97
N VAL A 196 -6.52 5.13 18.42
CA VAL A 196 -5.58 5.91 19.23
C VAL A 196 -6.37 6.97 19.98
N SER A 197 -6.24 6.99 21.30
CA SER A 197 -6.93 7.96 22.16
C SER A 197 -6.12 9.23 22.39
N ARG A 198 -6.81 10.34 22.64
CA ARG A 198 -6.19 11.61 23.02
C ARG A 198 -5.29 11.48 24.25
N GLN A 199 -5.70 10.68 25.22
CA GLN A 199 -4.91 10.45 26.44
C GLN A 199 -3.56 9.80 26.11
N ALA A 200 -3.54 8.80 25.22
CA ALA A 200 -2.31 8.14 24.79
C ALA A 200 -1.39 9.11 24.03
N VAL A 201 -1.94 9.94 23.15
CA VAL A 201 -1.18 10.98 22.42
C VAL A 201 -0.56 11.98 23.39
N ASN A 202 -1.32 12.49 24.36
CA ASN A 202 -0.82 13.45 25.33
C ASN A 202 0.28 12.86 26.22
N ALA A 203 0.17 11.58 26.59
CA ALA A 203 1.21 10.89 27.34
C ALA A 203 2.48 10.69 26.50
N ALA A 204 2.35 10.31 25.22
CA ALA A 204 3.48 10.21 24.30
C ALA A 204 4.17 11.57 24.08
N ILE A 205 3.40 12.65 23.94
CA ILE A 205 3.94 14.03 23.85
C ILE A 205 4.71 14.37 25.12
N LYS A 206 4.15 14.09 26.30
CA LYS A 206 4.80 14.36 27.59
C LYS A 206 6.12 13.60 27.72
N GLU A 207 6.17 12.35 27.29
CA GLU A 207 7.40 11.57 27.36
C GLU A 207 8.45 12.02 26.32
N CYS A 208 8.02 12.34 25.10
CA CYS A 208 8.89 12.91 24.06
C CYS A 208 9.53 14.22 24.55
N ARG A 209 8.74 15.08 25.19
CA ARG A 209 9.17 16.32 25.86
C ARG A 209 10.23 16.08 26.93
N GLN A 210 10.11 15.01 27.71
CA GLN A 210 11.05 14.69 28.78
C GLN A 210 12.42 14.24 28.25
N ARG A 211 12.45 13.59 27.08
CA ARG A 211 13.71 13.14 26.45
C ARG A 211 14.43 14.28 25.74
N GLY A 212 13.69 15.12 25.01
CA GLY A 212 14.19 16.39 24.47
C GLY A 212 15.27 16.29 23.38
N ASP A 213 15.47 15.11 22.78
CA ASP A 213 16.54 14.79 21.83
C ASP A 213 16.01 14.44 20.41
N ALA A 214 14.72 14.65 20.15
CA ALA A 214 14.09 14.43 18.86
C ALA A 214 13.20 15.60 18.46
N ASP A 215 13.23 15.95 17.18
CA ASP A 215 12.48 17.09 16.61
C ASP A 215 11.11 16.65 16.04
N TRP A 216 10.80 15.36 16.10
CA TRP A 216 9.59 14.80 15.50
C TRP A 216 9.02 13.62 16.31
N LEU A 217 7.72 13.66 16.57
CA LEU A 217 6.93 12.58 17.13
C LEU A 217 5.88 12.13 16.12
N VAL A 218 5.91 10.85 15.75
CA VAL A 218 4.94 10.24 14.84
C VAL A 218 3.98 9.36 15.62
N ILE A 219 2.70 9.69 15.56
CA ILE A 219 1.63 8.89 16.13
C ILE A 219 1.08 7.97 15.04
N LEU A 220 1.37 6.68 15.14
CA LEU A 220 0.96 5.65 14.19
C LEU A 220 -0.32 4.97 14.70
N GLY A 221 -1.34 4.84 13.85
CA GLY A 221 -2.60 4.19 14.22
C GLY A 221 -3.40 3.74 13.00
N PHE A 222 -4.22 2.69 13.14
CA PHE A 222 -5.19 2.32 12.10
C PHE A 222 -6.41 3.26 12.10
N SER A 223 -6.76 3.75 13.29
CA SER A 223 -7.83 4.71 13.51
C SER A 223 -7.46 5.67 14.66
N PHE A 224 -8.11 6.83 14.70
CA PHE A 224 -7.86 7.92 15.65
C PHE A 224 -9.19 8.48 16.13
N GLU A 225 -9.22 8.98 17.37
CA GLU A 225 -10.30 9.85 17.83
C GLU A 225 -10.39 11.12 16.95
N THR A 226 -11.60 11.66 16.80
CA THR A 226 -11.91 12.78 15.89
C THR A 226 -11.16 14.06 16.22
N ASP A 227 -10.69 14.17 17.46
CA ASP A 227 -10.14 15.38 18.05
C ASP A 227 -8.59 15.37 18.09
N ILE A 228 -7.98 14.41 17.39
CA ILE A 228 -6.53 14.26 17.21
C ILE A 228 -6.15 14.82 15.85
N GLU A 229 -5.31 15.85 15.83
CA GLU A 229 -4.75 16.45 14.62
C GLU A 229 -3.23 16.57 14.68
N THR A 230 -2.61 16.76 13.51
CA THR A 230 -1.18 17.07 13.43
C THR A 230 -0.96 18.47 13.99
N GLN A 231 -0.02 18.60 14.92
CA GLN A 231 0.24 19.84 15.65
C GLN A 231 1.74 20.04 15.88
N GLU A 232 2.17 21.30 16.02
CA GLU A 232 3.52 21.64 16.44
C GLU A 232 3.53 21.92 17.95
N VAL A 233 4.53 21.40 18.65
CA VAL A 233 4.64 21.52 20.10
C VAL A 233 5.89 22.32 20.46
N THR A 234 5.70 23.52 21.00
CA THR A 234 6.78 24.41 21.46
C THR A 234 7.14 24.14 22.92
N MET A 235 8.44 24.16 23.23
CA MET A 235 9.03 24.04 24.56
C MET A 235 9.98 25.21 24.85
N SER A 236 10.41 25.35 26.11
CA SER A 236 11.41 26.35 26.51
C SER A 236 12.80 26.13 25.90
N ALA A 237 13.09 24.92 25.41
CA ALA A 237 14.39 24.53 24.84
C ALA A 237 14.33 24.12 23.34
N GLY A 238 13.20 24.32 22.66
CA GLY A 238 13.01 23.94 21.24
C GLY A 238 11.54 23.65 20.90
N SER A 239 11.22 23.37 19.63
CA SER A 239 9.92 22.82 19.22
C SER A 239 10.10 21.48 18.52
N PHE A 240 9.11 20.61 18.64
CA PHE A 240 9.04 19.37 17.86
C PHE A 240 7.67 19.21 17.21
N MET A 241 7.65 18.58 16.04
CA MET A 241 6.43 18.33 15.29
C MET A 241 5.74 17.06 15.80
N VAL A 242 4.41 17.05 15.87
CA VAL A 242 3.60 15.86 16.17
C VAL A 242 2.72 15.55 14.98
N THR A 243 2.93 14.41 14.33
CA THR A 243 2.18 14.04 13.13
C THR A 243 1.36 12.78 13.37
N LYS A 244 0.05 12.85 13.10
CA LYS A 244 -0.79 11.64 13.01
C LYS A 244 -0.57 10.96 11.66
N THR A 245 -0.29 9.66 11.67
CA THR A 245 -0.05 8.87 10.47
C THR A 245 -0.90 7.62 10.50
N ARG A 246 -1.77 7.48 9.49
CA ARG A 246 -2.58 6.28 9.34
C ARG A 246 -1.74 5.13 8.81
N MET A 247 -1.73 4.03 9.55
CA MET A 247 -1.12 2.78 9.13
C MET A 247 -1.96 2.08 8.06
N HIS A 248 -1.29 1.36 7.15
CA HIS A 248 -1.97 0.57 6.14
C HIS A 248 -2.37 -0.80 6.71
N ASP A 249 -3.57 -1.27 6.37
CA ASP A 249 -4.15 -2.52 6.88
C ASP A 249 -3.31 -3.77 6.56
N ASP A 250 -2.38 -3.69 5.60
CA ASP A 250 -1.43 -4.77 5.29
C ASP A 250 -0.48 -5.10 6.45
N LEU A 251 -0.24 -4.15 7.37
CA LEU A 251 0.58 -4.38 8.56
C LEU A 251 -0.03 -5.42 9.53
N MET A 252 -1.32 -5.72 9.36
CA MET A 252 -2.05 -6.72 10.13
C MET A 252 -1.87 -8.15 9.61
N GLN A 253 -1.30 -8.33 8.41
CA GLN A 253 -1.16 -9.63 7.80
C GLN A 253 0.06 -10.36 8.37
N ASP A 254 -0.17 -11.40 9.16
CA ASP A 254 0.88 -12.33 9.56
C ASP A 254 1.11 -13.41 8.48
N GLY A 255 2.36 -13.75 8.20
CA GLY A 255 2.71 -14.90 7.37
C GLY A 255 2.54 -14.80 5.84
N LEU A 256 1.94 -13.74 5.27
CA LEU A 256 1.68 -13.66 3.82
C LEU A 256 2.76 -12.94 2.99
N MET A 257 3.69 -12.24 3.62
CA MET A 257 4.75 -11.51 2.91
C MET A 257 5.96 -12.41 2.65
N LYS A 258 6.36 -12.56 1.37
CA LYS A 258 7.68 -13.09 1.03
C LYS A 258 8.72 -12.24 1.73
N LYS A 259 9.50 -12.84 2.63
CA LYS A 259 10.68 -12.20 3.24
C LYS A 259 11.48 -11.52 2.12
N PRO A 260 11.75 -10.20 2.22
CA PRO A 260 12.60 -9.55 1.25
C PRO A 260 13.95 -10.29 1.22
N LYS A 261 14.41 -10.67 0.02
CA LYS A 261 15.62 -11.48 -0.17
C LYS A 261 16.91 -10.83 0.38
N ASN A 262 16.85 -9.60 0.87
CA ASN A 262 17.99 -8.83 1.36
C ASN A 262 17.79 -8.23 2.76
N VAL A 263 17.13 -8.94 3.69
CA VAL A 263 17.32 -8.65 5.12
C VAL A 263 18.11 -9.82 5.69
N ALA A 264 19.44 -9.66 5.68
CA ALA A 264 20.31 -10.50 6.47
C ALA A 264 19.81 -10.42 7.92
N ALA A 265 19.30 -11.53 8.43
CA ALA A 265 19.01 -11.71 9.83
C ALA A 265 20.32 -11.52 10.59
N SER A 266 20.58 -10.30 11.07
CA SER A 266 21.57 -10.09 12.11
C SER A 266 20.93 -10.50 13.43
N SER A 267 21.01 -11.80 13.71
CA SER A 267 20.94 -12.26 15.09
C SER A 267 22.12 -11.64 15.85
N PRO A 268 21.93 -11.06 17.04
CA PRO A 268 23.05 -10.58 17.85
C PRO A 268 23.77 -11.80 18.45
N SER A 269 24.55 -12.48 17.63
CA SER A 269 25.58 -13.40 18.10
C SER A 269 26.68 -12.56 18.74
N ALA A 270 26.78 -12.66 20.05
CA ALA A 270 27.88 -12.15 20.87
C ALA A 270 29.23 -12.76 20.44
N ASN A 271 29.80 -12.31 19.32
CA ASN A 271 31.21 -12.48 18.99
C ASN A 271 31.62 -11.65 17.75
N ARG A 272 31.49 -10.32 17.82
CA ARG A 272 32.20 -9.45 16.86
C ARG A 272 32.59 -8.10 17.46
N MET A 273 33.10 -8.12 18.69
CA MET A 273 33.90 -7.03 19.25
C MET A 273 35.36 -7.50 19.32
N ARG A 274 36.06 -7.47 18.19
CA ARG A 274 37.54 -7.52 18.10
C ARG A 274 37.92 -7.30 16.63
N GLY A 275 38.02 -6.04 16.21
CA GLY A 275 38.45 -5.73 14.84
C GLY A 275 38.35 -4.27 14.43
N TRP A 276 37.55 -3.47 15.13
CA TRP A 276 37.22 -2.10 14.74
C TRP A 276 37.82 -1.02 15.67
N TRP A 277 39.03 -1.26 16.18
CA TRP A 277 39.76 -0.32 17.05
C TRP A 277 41.25 -0.19 16.72
N LYS A 278 41.65 -0.48 15.47
CA LYS A 278 43.08 -0.43 15.04
C LYS A 278 43.40 0.48 13.84
N SER A 279 42.55 1.46 13.52
CA SER A 279 42.78 2.33 12.35
C SER A 279 42.50 3.82 12.57
N ARG A 280 42.77 4.35 13.77
CA ARG A 280 42.89 5.81 13.99
C ARG A 280 44.04 6.17 14.93
N HIS A 281 45.27 6.00 14.47
CA HIS A 281 46.39 6.82 14.95
C HIS A 281 47.18 7.32 13.73
N PRO A 282 47.56 8.61 13.67
CA PRO A 282 48.42 9.12 12.61
C PRO A 282 49.83 8.50 12.75
N PRO A 283 50.55 8.26 11.64
CA PRO A 283 51.83 7.58 11.70
C PRO A 283 52.90 8.46 12.35
N VAL A 284 53.48 7.98 13.45
CA VAL A 284 54.71 8.51 14.05
C VAL A 284 55.86 8.24 13.06
N ARG A 285 56.44 9.30 12.50
CA ARG A 285 57.66 9.21 11.67
C ARG A 285 58.82 8.71 12.52
N ARG A 286 59.35 7.52 12.22
CA ARG A 286 60.62 7.02 12.77
C ARG A 286 61.80 7.53 11.91
N PRO A 287 62.94 7.88 12.51
CA PRO A 287 64.07 8.44 11.79
C PRO A 287 64.77 7.39 10.92
N VAL A 288 65.12 7.79 9.69
CA VAL A 288 65.89 6.99 8.74
C VAL A 288 67.31 6.81 9.26
N ARG A 289 67.71 5.57 9.56
CA ARG A 289 69.11 5.22 9.81
C ARG A 289 69.89 5.32 8.49
N ARG A 290 70.87 6.22 8.42
CA ARG A 290 71.84 6.28 7.32
C ARG A 290 72.92 5.19 7.50
N PRO A 291 73.40 4.56 6.42
CA PRO A 291 74.48 3.58 6.51
C PRO A 291 75.83 4.26 6.76
N VAL A 292 76.61 3.64 7.65
CA VAL A 292 77.97 4.01 8.03
C VAL A 292 78.93 3.66 6.90
N ARG A 293 79.67 4.63 6.35
CA ARG A 293 80.89 4.40 5.57
C ARG A 293 82.11 4.66 6.45
N ARG A 294 82.98 3.66 6.58
CA ARG A 294 84.35 3.78 7.11
C ARG A 294 85.30 4.17 5.97
N THR A 295 86.24 5.07 6.25
CA THR A 295 87.66 5.12 5.84
C THR A 295 88.21 6.48 6.30
N THR A 296 88.95 6.54 7.40
CA THR A 296 90.43 6.60 7.48
C THR A 296 91.05 7.90 6.97
N ASP A 297 91.60 8.62 7.95
CA ASP A 297 92.96 9.20 7.96
C ASP A 297 93.22 10.61 7.39
N ASN A 298 93.74 11.43 8.31
CA ASN A 298 94.74 12.49 8.18
C ASN A 298 94.54 13.73 7.29
N GLY A 299 94.77 14.89 7.92
CA GLY A 299 95.38 16.05 7.27
C GLY A 299 94.59 17.36 7.28
N GLN A 300 94.77 18.17 8.33
CA GLN A 300 94.82 19.64 8.18
C GLN A 300 96.04 20.03 7.30
N PRO A 301 96.27 21.32 6.95
CA PRO A 301 95.45 22.55 7.00
C PRO A 301 95.25 23.07 5.54
N ILE A 302 94.79 24.27 5.15
CA ILE A 302 95.33 25.63 5.33
C ILE A 302 94.41 26.63 4.57
N THR A 303 94.11 27.75 5.22
CA THR A 303 94.08 29.15 4.75
C THR A 303 93.64 29.53 3.32
N GLY A 304 92.78 30.56 3.24
CA GLY A 304 93.16 31.78 2.51
C GLY A 304 92.18 32.39 1.50
N SER A 305 91.82 33.65 1.78
CA SER A 305 91.39 34.73 0.85
C SER A 305 90.04 34.56 0.14
N LYS A 306 89.22 35.60 -0.05
CA LYS A 306 89.42 37.05 0.02
C LYS A 306 88.05 37.71 0.23
#